data_AF-A0AA39QR43-F1
#
_entry.id   AF-A0AA39QR43-F1
#
_cell.length_a   1.000
_cell.length_b   1.000
_cell.length_c   1.000
_cell.angle_alpha   90.00
_cell.angle_beta   90.00
_cell.angle_gamma   90.00
#
_symmetry.space_group_name_H-M   'P 1'
#
loop_
_entity.id
_entity.type
_entity.pdbx_description
1 polymer ?
#
loop_
_entity_poly.entity_id
_entity_poly.type
_entity_poly.pdbx_seq_one_letter_code
_entity_poly.pdbx_strand_id
1 'polypeptide(L)'
;MRDNPLNVVIVGGSLAGLMHGVMIKRLGHNELLRKIDHCDGEYALLSPGIQYVDTDLNVTGYRKVTQMLTSWNVLYYRLRANFDGFQSDYCTKSREELEEQGEAVYNIGKRVTDVTYTDCLVTVKFDDLINGGRGHLQPDLRPYAGYLKWRGTVAEKDVTEETKALFNEKVTLNVMDHSYIVLYTIPGESGSFKPGERLLNFVWYCNCPEDSSEFKNAMTDIDGHFHRSTLPPGKMREDVWAR
;
A
#
# COMPACT_ATOMS: atom_id res chain seq x y z
N MET A 1 23.00 -29.36 -17.10
CA MET A 1 21.61 -29.85 -16.93
C MET A 1 20.77 -28.62 -16.67
N ARG A 2 19.69 -28.39 -17.42
CA ARG A 2 18.74 -27.32 -17.10
C ARG A 2 17.92 -27.85 -15.92
N ASP A 3 18.03 -27.21 -14.76
CA ASP A 3 17.21 -27.55 -13.60
C ASP A 3 15.74 -27.44 -13.99
N ASN A 4 14.94 -28.45 -13.67
CA ASN A 4 13.49 -28.42 -13.94
C ASN A 4 12.88 -27.17 -13.27
N PRO A 5 11.96 -26.46 -13.95
CA PRO A 5 11.26 -25.32 -13.34
C PRO A 5 10.56 -25.78 -12.05
N LEU A 6 10.87 -25.11 -10.94
CA LEU A 6 10.25 -25.39 -9.65
C LEU A 6 8.80 -24.88 -9.64
N ASN A 7 7.89 -25.71 -9.17
CA ASN A 7 6.52 -25.30 -8.89
C ASN A 7 6.50 -24.50 -7.57
N VAL A 8 6.22 -23.20 -7.65
CA VAL A 8 6.24 -22.31 -6.48
C VAL A 8 4.85 -21.79 -6.16
N VAL A 9 4.41 -22.01 -4.92
CA VAL A 9 3.16 -21.48 -4.38
C VAL A 9 3.47 -20.25 -3.51
N ILE A 10 2.84 -19.12 -3.83
CA ILE A 10 2.98 -17.89 -3.06
C ILE A 10 1.71 -17.67 -2.25
N VAL A 11 1.90 -17.52 -0.94
CA VAL A 11 0.80 -17.27 -0.01
C VAL A 11 0.98 -15.89 0.60
N GLY A 12 -0.02 -15.03 0.39
CA GLY A 12 0.01 -13.62 0.76
C GLY A 12 -0.02 -12.72 -0.49
N GLY A 13 -1.15 -12.04 -0.68
CA GLY A 13 -1.44 -11.36 -1.94
C GLY A 13 -1.03 -9.90 -2.04
N SER A 14 -0.36 -9.34 -1.03
CA SER A 14 0.03 -7.93 -1.07
C SER A 14 1.27 -7.70 -1.93
N LEU A 15 1.77 -6.47 -1.97
CA LEU A 15 2.91 -6.05 -2.80
C LEU A 15 4.10 -7.00 -2.71
N ALA A 16 4.45 -7.45 -1.49
CA ALA A 16 5.58 -8.36 -1.29
C ALA A 16 5.37 -9.71 -2.00
N GLY A 17 4.23 -10.37 -1.83
CA GLY A 17 3.98 -11.67 -2.47
C GLY A 17 3.94 -11.57 -3.99
N LEU A 18 3.31 -10.53 -4.53
CA LEU A 18 3.27 -10.30 -5.97
C LEU A 18 4.64 -9.98 -6.56
N MET A 19 5.45 -9.17 -5.89
CA MET A 19 6.83 -8.89 -6.32
C MET A 19 7.66 -10.18 -6.39
N HIS A 20 7.61 -11.03 -5.36
CA HIS A 20 8.30 -12.32 -5.37
C HIS A 20 7.75 -13.25 -6.45
N GLY A 21 6.44 -13.23 -6.70
CA GLY A 21 5.82 -14.02 -7.77
C GLY A 21 6.29 -13.65 -9.15
N VAL A 22 6.35 -12.36 -9.44
CA VAL A 22 6.87 -11.89 -10.73
C VAL A 22 8.36 -12.21 -10.85
N MET A 23 9.15 -12.11 -9.78
CA MET A 23 10.58 -12.48 -9.79
C MET A 23 10.83 -13.96 -10.07
N ILE A 24 10.17 -14.84 -9.31
CA ILE A 24 10.34 -16.29 -9.36
C ILE A 24 9.90 -16.81 -10.72
N LYS A 25 8.82 -16.23 -11.27
CA LYS A 25 8.35 -16.56 -12.61
C LYS A 25 9.32 -16.15 -13.71
N ARG A 26 10.15 -15.11 -13.49
CA ARG A 26 10.82 -14.41 -14.60
C ARG A 26 12.35 -14.43 -14.66
N LEU A 27 13.13 -14.44 -13.57
CA LEU A 27 14.56 -14.04 -13.75
C LEU A 27 15.72 -14.76 -13.03
N GLY A 28 15.74 -15.05 -11.74
CA GLY A 28 17.08 -15.13 -11.12
C GLY A 28 17.76 -13.74 -11.17
N HIS A 29 17.51 -12.98 -10.10
CA HIS A 29 18.16 -11.77 -9.60
C HIS A 29 18.52 -10.58 -10.55
N ASN A 30 17.82 -9.46 -10.26
CA ASN A 30 18.14 -8.02 -10.40
C ASN A 30 17.85 -7.27 -11.73
N GLU A 31 16.66 -6.65 -11.79
CA GLU A 31 16.37 -5.19 -11.88
C GLU A 31 14.84 -5.06 -11.88
N LEU A 32 14.22 -4.77 -10.72
CA LEU A 32 12.91 -5.34 -10.38
C LEU A 32 11.73 -4.81 -11.21
N LEU A 33 11.33 -3.55 -11.10
CA LEU A 33 10.09 -3.09 -11.76
C LEU A 33 10.28 -2.78 -13.25
N ARG A 34 11.38 -2.12 -13.64
CA ARG A 34 11.58 -1.69 -15.04
C ARG A 34 11.70 -2.86 -16.04
N LYS A 35 12.24 -4.00 -15.61
CA LYS A 35 12.36 -5.19 -16.49
C LYS A 35 11.09 -6.04 -16.52
N ILE A 36 10.25 -5.95 -15.48
CA ILE A 36 9.08 -6.83 -15.35
C ILE A 36 7.76 -6.11 -15.56
N ASP A 37 7.72 -4.78 -15.53
CA ASP A 37 6.50 -4.02 -15.72
C ASP A 37 6.26 -3.78 -17.22
N HIS A 38 5.31 -4.54 -17.78
CA HIS A 38 4.85 -4.37 -19.15
C HIS A 38 3.52 -3.60 -19.24
N CYS A 39 3.06 -3.01 -18.12
CA CYS A 39 1.91 -2.11 -18.17
C CYS A 39 2.33 -0.77 -18.79
N ASP A 40 1.56 -0.32 -19.77
CA ASP A 40 1.73 1.03 -20.34
C ASP A 40 1.33 2.12 -19.33
N GLY A 41 1.82 3.33 -19.58
CA GLY A 41 1.45 4.52 -18.82
C GLY A 41 2.31 4.75 -17.57
N GLU A 42 1.99 5.82 -16.85
CA GLU A 42 2.69 6.20 -15.62
C GLU A 42 2.28 5.29 -14.46
N TYR A 43 3.21 5.04 -13.52
CA TYR A 43 2.90 4.39 -12.24
C TYR A 43 3.15 5.29 -11.04
N ALA A 44 3.74 6.47 -11.24
CA ALA A 44 4.04 7.39 -10.17
C ALA A 44 4.10 8.83 -10.70
N LEU A 45 3.64 9.76 -9.88
CA LEU A 45 3.88 11.19 -10.03
C LEU A 45 5.30 11.50 -9.56
N LEU A 46 5.98 12.43 -10.25
CA LEU A 46 7.31 12.86 -9.86
C LEU A 46 7.20 14.10 -8.96
N SER A 47 7.48 13.93 -7.67
CA SER A 47 7.61 15.05 -6.76
C SER A 47 8.96 15.73 -6.92
N PRO A 48 9.04 17.06 -7.11
CA PRO A 48 10.30 17.77 -7.27
C PRO A 48 11.07 17.96 -5.95
N GLY A 49 10.41 17.74 -4.81
CA GLY A 49 10.99 17.97 -3.50
C GLY A 49 10.02 17.86 -2.34
N ILE A 50 10.59 18.05 -1.15
CA ILE A 50 9.88 18.13 0.11
C ILE A 50 9.79 19.59 0.52
N GLN A 51 8.59 20.10 0.78
CA GLN A 51 8.38 21.41 1.39
C GLN A 51 7.93 21.26 2.84
N TYR A 52 8.28 22.25 3.65
CA TYR A 52 7.90 22.35 5.06
C TYR A 52 7.00 23.57 5.23
N VAL A 53 5.91 23.41 5.98
CA VAL A 53 4.97 24.49 6.29
C VAL A 53 4.75 24.59 7.80
N ASP A 54 4.45 25.79 8.28
CA ASP A 54 3.96 26.00 9.64
C ASP A 54 2.44 25.77 9.75
N THR A 55 1.86 25.96 10.94
CA THR A 55 0.42 25.77 11.21
C THR A 55 -0.48 26.73 10.44
N ASP A 56 0.06 27.87 9.99
CA ASP A 56 -0.63 28.85 9.17
C ASP A 56 -0.42 28.60 7.67
N LEU A 57 0.17 27.44 7.31
CA LEU A 57 0.50 27.00 5.96
C LEU A 57 1.54 27.88 5.24
N ASN A 58 2.30 28.69 5.96
CA ASN A 58 3.42 29.41 5.37
C ASN A 58 4.56 28.43 5.09
N VAL A 59 5.15 28.53 3.89
CA VAL A 59 6.32 27.72 3.54
C VAL A 59 7.54 28.19 4.32
N THR A 60 8.04 27.33 5.20
CA THR A 60 9.21 27.60 6.07
C THR A 60 10.50 26.99 5.53
N GLY A 61 10.42 26.05 4.59
CA GLY A 61 11.59 25.43 3.99
C GLY A 61 11.29 24.54 2.79
N TYR A 62 12.33 24.26 2.01
CA TYR A 62 12.27 23.37 0.86
C TYR A 62 13.55 22.55 0.72
N ARG A 63 13.40 21.25 0.44
CA ARG A 63 14.51 20.36 0.07
C ARG A 63 14.24 19.76 -1.30
N LYS A 64 15.18 19.98 -2.22
CA LYS A 64 15.16 19.41 -3.57
C LYS A 64 15.58 17.95 -3.53
N VAL A 65 14.64 17.08 -3.22
CA VAL A 65 14.80 15.62 -3.21
C VAL A 65 13.65 15.02 -4.01
N THR A 66 13.96 14.54 -5.20
CA THR A 66 12.96 13.97 -6.10
C THR A 66 12.41 12.66 -5.53
N GLN A 67 11.10 12.51 -5.54
CA GLN A 67 10.41 11.30 -5.05
C GLN A 67 9.35 10.84 -6.05
N MET A 68 9.11 9.54 -6.10
CA MET A 68 8.01 8.96 -6.86
C MET A 68 6.82 8.73 -5.93
N LEU A 69 5.68 9.29 -6.29
CA LEU A 69 4.44 9.21 -5.50
C LEU A 69 3.41 8.35 -6.23
N THR A 70 2.91 7.33 -5.57
CA THR A 70 1.92 6.41 -6.15
C THR A 70 0.91 5.94 -5.09
N SER A 71 -0.13 5.24 -5.53
CA SER A 71 -1.10 4.61 -4.66
C SER A 71 -0.83 3.11 -4.55
N TRP A 72 -1.32 2.51 -3.46
CA TRP A 72 -1.21 1.06 -3.27
C TRP A 72 -1.92 0.30 -4.41
N ASN A 73 -3.08 0.79 -4.85
CA ASN A 73 -3.86 0.16 -5.92
C ASN A 73 -3.11 0.15 -7.25
N VAL A 74 -2.47 1.27 -7.65
CA VAL A 74 -1.67 1.33 -8.89
C VAL A 74 -0.60 0.24 -8.89
N LEU A 75 0.17 0.13 -7.80
CA LEU A 75 1.21 -0.89 -7.70
C LEU A 75 0.63 -2.31 -7.63
N TYR A 76 -0.41 -2.52 -6.82
CA TYR A 76 -1.04 -3.82 -6.65
C TYR A 76 -1.60 -4.36 -7.97
N TYR A 77 -2.40 -3.56 -8.68
CA TYR A 77 -3.03 -4.01 -9.91
C TYR A 77 -2.04 -4.11 -11.07
N ARG A 78 -1.01 -3.27 -11.14
CA ARG A 78 0.11 -3.48 -12.07
C ARG A 78 0.85 -4.78 -11.80
N LEU A 79 1.13 -5.08 -10.54
CA LEU A 79 1.79 -6.33 -10.18
C LEU A 79 0.91 -7.55 -10.51
N ARG A 80 -0.41 -7.45 -10.32
CA ARG A 80 -1.37 -8.48 -10.75
C ARG A 80 -1.33 -8.66 -12.27
N ALA A 81 -1.49 -7.60 -13.04
CA ALA A 81 -1.39 -7.64 -14.50
C ALA A 81 -0.09 -8.32 -14.98
N ASN A 82 1.05 -8.02 -14.34
CA ASN A 82 2.33 -8.66 -14.67
C ASN A 82 2.45 -10.12 -14.18
N PHE A 83 1.75 -10.50 -13.11
CA PHE A 83 1.80 -11.84 -12.55
C PHE A 83 0.86 -12.82 -13.26
N ASP A 84 -0.44 -12.51 -13.28
CA ASP A 84 -1.53 -13.37 -13.77
C ASP A 84 -2.31 -12.76 -14.94
N GLY A 85 -1.94 -11.57 -15.43
CA GLY A 85 -2.65 -10.91 -16.53
C GLY A 85 -3.98 -10.27 -16.11
N PHE A 86 -4.23 -10.09 -14.81
CA PHE A 86 -5.46 -9.46 -14.32
C PHE A 86 -5.65 -8.05 -14.90
N GLN A 87 -6.75 -7.87 -15.63
CA GLN A 87 -7.13 -6.58 -16.18
C GLN A 87 -7.90 -5.75 -15.14
N SER A 88 -7.60 -4.46 -15.09
CA SER A 88 -8.29 -3.50 -14.24
C SER A 88 -8.21 -2.12 -14.88
N ASP A 89 -8.94 -1.15 -14.33
CA ASP A 89 -8.85 0.25 -14.76
C ASP A 89 -7.41 0.81 -14.66
N TYR A 90 -6.57 0.21 -13.81
CA TYR A 90 -5.17 0.58 -13.60
C TYR A 90 -4.19 -0.03 -14.62
N CYS A 91 -4.55 -1.14 -15.27
CA CYS A 91 -3.74 -1.77 -16.32
C CYS A 91 -4.64 -2.59 -17.24
N THR A 92 -4.77 -2.13 -18.48
CA THR A 92 -5.70 -2.67 -19.49
C THR A 92 -5.03 -3.69 -20.42
N LYS A 93 -3.70 -3.75 -20.46
CA LYS A 93 -2.98 -4.72 -21.29
C LYS A 93 -3.05 -6.13 -20.72
N SER A 94 -3.47 -7.07 -21.55
CA SER A 94 -3.29 -8.50 -21.32
C SER A 94 -1.82 -8.89 -21.49
N ARG A 95 -1.39 -9.86 -20.68
CA ARG A 95 -0.08 -10.51 -20.70
C ARG A 95 0.45 -10.79 -22.12
N GLU A 96 1.67 -10.34 -22.41
CA GLU A 96 2.49 -10.96 -23.46
C GLU A 96 3.08 -12.27 -22.88
N GLU A 97 2.81 -13.41 -23.53
CA GLU A 97 3.37 -14.69 -23.12
C GLU A 97 4.85 -14.72 -23.47
N LEU A 98 5.73 -14.71 -22.45
CA LEU A 98 7.16 -14.94 -22.68
C LEU A 98 7.39 -16.45 -22.77
N GLU A 99 8.19 -16.89 -23.74
CA GLU A 99 8.42 -18.30 -24.09
C GLU A 99 9.06 -19.14 -22.94
N GLU A 100 9.74 -18.51 -21.98
CA GLU A 100 10.40 -19.18 -20.84
C GLU A 100 9.87 -18.65 -19.49
N GLN A 101 8.67 -19.07 -19.06
CA GLN A 101 8.14 -18.74 -17.72
C GLN A 101 7.86 -20.00 -16.90
N GLY A 102 8.15 -19.94 -15.59
CA GLY A 102 7.70 -20.95 -14.62
C GLY A 102 6.19 -20.87 -14.34
N GLU A 103 5.63 -21.90 -13.71
CA GLU A 103 4.23 -21.93 -13.27
C GLU A 103 4.12 -21.40 -11.82
N ALA A 104 3.23 -20.44 -11.60
CA ALA A 104 2.92 -19.91 -10.27
C ALA A 104 1.43 -19.54 -10.20
N VAL A 105 0.77 -19.91 -9.11
CA VAL A 105 -0.66 -19.66 -8.88
C VAL A 105 -0.83 -18.65 -7.75
N TYR A 106 -1.67 -17.64 -7.98
CA TYR A 106 -2.01 -16.61 -6.98
C TYR A 106 -3.35 -16.91 -6.32
N ASN A 107 -3.31 -17.32 -5.05
CA ASN A 107 -4.49 -17.63 -4.26
C ASN A 107 -4.72 -16.54 -3.20
N ILE A 108 -5.80 -15.77 -3.34
CA ILE A 108 -6.22 -14.77 -2.35
C ILE A 108 -6.91 -15.42 -1.14
N GLY A 109 -6.94 -14.68 -0.02
CA GLY A 109 -7.63 -15.13 1.18
C GLY A 109 -6.98 -16.34 1.84
N LYS A 110 -5.73 -16.68 1.50
CA LYS A 110 -5.00 -17.77 2.14
C LYS A 110 -4.05 -17.22 3.21
N ARG A 111 -4.10 -17.77 4.41
CA ARG A 111 -3.17 -17.44 5.51
C ARG A 111 -2.20 -18.60 5.71
N VAL A 112 -0.91 -18.37 5.55
CA VAL A 112 0.11 -19.40 5.88
C VAL A 112 0.01 -19.78 7.35
N THR A 113 -0.03 -21.08 7.61
CA THR A 113 -0.01 -21.65 8.95
C THR A 113 1.24 -22.46 9.24
N ASP A 114 1.99 -22.88 8.21
CA ASP A 114 3.24 -23.63 8.38
C ASP A 114 4.05 -23.63 7.07
N VAL A 115 5.37 -23.77 7.18
CA VAL A 115 6.27 -23.91 6.03
C VAL A 115 7.29 -25.00 6.35
N THR A 116 7.35 -26.02 5.49
CA THR A 116 8.31 -27.13 5.62
C THR A 116 9.18 -27.23 4.39
N TYR A 117 10.45 -27.60 4.59
CA TYR A 117 11.47 -27.71 3.55
C TYR A 117 11.90 -29.16 3.44
N THR A 118 11.70 -29.79 2.28
CA THR A 118 12.09 -31.18 2.01
C THR A 118 12.53 -31.31 0.55
N ASP A 119 13.71 -31.89 0.29
CA ASP A 119 14.18 -32.22 -1.06
C ASP A 119 14.10 -31.05 -2.07
N CYS A 120 14.57 -29.86 -1.66
CA CYS A 120 14.50 -28.62 -2.45
C CYS A 120 13.07 -28.13 -2.77
N LEU A 121 12.05 -28.70 -2.14
CA LEU A 121 10.65 -28.26 -2.22
C LEU A 121 10.24 -27.55 -0.92
N VAL A 122 9.41 -26.52 -1.08
CA VAL A 122 8.76 -25.80 0.03
C VAL A 122 7.29 -26.21 0.06
N THR A 123 6.87 -26.87 1.15
CA THR A 123 5.46 -27.17 1.39
C THR A 123 4.89 -26.14 2.34
N VAL A 124 3.88 -25.40 1.88
CA VAL A 124 3.18 -24.36 2.67
C VAL A 124 1.81 -24.88 3.08
N LYS A 125 1.53 -24.94 4.39
CA LYS A 125 0.15 -25.13 4.89
C LYS A 125 -0.51 -23.77 5.01
N PHE A 126 -1.80 -23.69 4.68
CA PHE A 126 -2.54 -22.44 4.76
C PHE A 126 -4.02 -22.66 5.12
N ASP A 127 -4.63 -21.66 5.74
CA ASP A 127 -6.08 -21.58 5.94
C ASP A 127 -6.73 -20.82 4.80
N ASP A 128 -7.93 -21.24 4.39
CA ASP A 128 -8.80 -20.46 3.52
C ASP A 128 -9.71 -19.53 4.35
N LEU A 129 -9.37 -18.24 4.36
CA LEU A 129 -10.10 -17.19 5.06
C LEU A 129 -11.43 -16.83 4.39
N ILE A 130 -11.71 -17.31 3.16
CA ILE A 130 -12.97 -17.08 2.45
C ILE A 130 -14.03 -18.13 2.83
N ASN A 131 -13.62 -19.37 3.11
CA ASN A 131 -14.53 -20.51 3.33
C ASN A 131 -14.60 -21.01 4.80
N GLY A 132 -13.82 -20.42 5.72
CA GLY A 132 -13.99 -20.54 7.18
C GLY A 132 -13.30 -21.74 7.86
N GLY A 133 -12.43 -21.43 8.84
CA GLY A 133 -11.74 -22.38 9.75
C GLY A 133 -10.77 -21.64 10.70
N ARG A 134 -10.54 -22.16 11.92
CA ARG A 134 -9.81 -21.46 13.02
C ARG A 134 -8.48 -22.13 13.43
N GLY A 135 -7.49 -21.31 13.82
CA GLY A 135 -6.27 -21.70 14.59
C GLY A 135 -5.14 -20.66 14.49
N HIS A 136 -4.37 -20.41 15.56
CA HIS A 136 -3.49 -19.23 15.70
C HIS A 136 -2.00 -19.51 15.42
N LEU A 137 -1.35 -18.59 14.70
CA LEU A 137 0.06 -18.26 14.85
C LEU A 137 0.14 -16.82 15.31
N GLN A 138 0.91 -16.55 16.35
CA GLN A 138 1.21 -15.21 16.82
C GLN A 138 2.21 -14.59 15.83
N PRO A 139 1.81 -13.64 14.96
CA PRO A 139 2.81 -12.78 14.33
C PRO A 139 3.50 -12.05 15.46
N ASP A 140 4.82 -11.91 15.38
CA ASP A 140 5.65 -11.12 16.29
C ASP A 140 4.94 -9.79 16.56
N LEU A 141 4.20 -9.73 17.68
CA LEU A 141 3.29 -8.62 17.96
C LEU A 141 4.19 -7.49 18.38
N ARG A 142 4.65 -6.70 17.40
CA ARG A 142 5.45 -5.52 17.69
C ARG A 142 4.67 -4.69 18.71
N PRO A 143 5.32 -4.27 19.81
CA PRO A 143 4.67 -3.43 20.80
C PRO A 143 4.14 -2.18 20.08
N TYR A 144 3.00 -1.70 20.55
CA TYR A 144 2.45 -0.46 20.05
C TYR A 144 3.49 0.66 20.20
N ALA A 145 3.70 1.43 19.13
CA ALA A 145 4.80 2.38 19.05
C ALA A 145 4.54 3.70 19.81
N GLY A 146 3.41 3.81 20.52
CA GLY A 146 3.04 5.00 21.29
C GLY A 146 2.28 6.07 20.51
N TYR A 147 1.94 5.83 19.24
CA TYR A 147 1.24 6.79 18.40
C TYR A 147 0.23 6.13 17.45
N LEU A 148 -0.82 6.89 17.12
CA LEU A 148 -1.76 6.60 16.05
C LEU A 148 -1.35 7.35 14.78
N LYS A 149 -1.73 6.78 13.63
CA LYS A 149 -1.65 7.49 12.36
C LYS A 149 -3.04 7.61 11.74
N TRP A 150 -3.50 8.82 11.56
CA TRP A 150 -4.70 9.13 10.80
C TRP A 150 -4.33 9.17 9.33
N ARG A 151 -5.16 8.58 8.49
CA ARG A 151 -4.95 8.59 7.04
C ARG A 151 -6.25 8.86 6.34
N GLY A 152 -6.19 9.71 5.33
CA GLY A 152 -7.31 9.96 4.44
C GLY A 152 -6.84 10.45 3.09
N THR A 153 -7.81 10.54 2.20
CA THR A 153 -7.65 11.06 0.84
C THR A 153 -8.80 12.00 0.54
N VAL A 154 -8.51 13.10 -0.13
CA VAL A 154 -9.51 14.03 -0.65
C VAL A 154 -9.33 14.12 -2.16
N ALA A 155 -10.40 14.16 -2.93
CA ALA A 155 -10.28 14.33 -4.37
C ALA A 155 -9.70 15.72 -4.67
N GLU A 156 -8.76 15.79 -5.61
CA GLU A 156 -8.10 17.05 -5.97
C GLU A 156 -9.12 18.10 -6.42
N LYS A 157 -10.16 17.69 -7.15
CA LYS A 157 -11.25 18.58 -7.58
C LYS A 157 -12.05 19.20 -6.43
N ASP A 158 -12.05 18.61 -5.25
CA ASP A 158 -12.87 19.03 -4.10
C ASP A 158 -12.12 20.02 -3.17
N VAL A 159 -10.86 20.34 -3.46
CA VAL A 159 -10.08 21.34 -2.72
C VAL A 159 -9.95 22.65 -3.49
N THR A 160 -9.66 23.74 -2.77
CA THR A 160 -9.50 25.08 -3.34
C THR A 160 -8.27 25.19 -4.24
N GLU A 161 -8.24 26.18 -5.14
CA GLU A 161 -7.08 26.41 -6.02
C GLU A 161 -5.82 26.78 -5.22
N GLU A 162 -5.96 27.49 -4.10
CA GLU A 162 -4.85 27.80 -3.19
C GLU A 162 -4.25 26.52 -2.60
N THR A 163 -5.11 25.58 -2.21
CA THR A 163 -4.72 24.26 -1.69
C THR A 163 -4.00 23.45 -2.77
N LYS A 164 -4.54 23.40 -3.98
CA LYS A 164 -3.89 22.73 -5.13
C LYS A 164 -2.52 23.33 -5.40
N ALA A 165 -2.41 24.65 -5.43
CA ALA A 165 -1.15 25.35 -5.69
C ALA A 165 -0.10 25.08 -4.62
N LEU A 166 -0.50 25.02 -3.34
CA LEU A 166 0.39 24.70 -2.24
C LEU A 166 0.95 23.29 -2.38
N PHE A 167 0.09 22.28 -2.55
CA PHE A 167 0.47 20.87 -2.55
C PHE A 167 0.95 20.34 -3.90
N ASN A 168 0.84 21.13 -4.98
CA ASN A 168 1.11 20.80 -6.38
C ASN A 168 2.32 19.86 -6.60
N GLU A 169 2.06 18.55 -6.55
CA GLU A 169 3.03 17.46 -6.68
C GLU A 169 4.19 17.50 -5.66
N LYS A 170 4.12 18.31 -4.61
CA LYS A 170 5.15 18.40 -3.56
C LYS A 170 4.77 17.53 -2.38
N VAL A 171 5.75 16.84 -1.82
CA VAL A 171 5.59 16.25 -0.48
C VAL A 171 5.65 17.39 0.53
N THR A 172 4.57 17.60 1.26
CA THR A 172 4.44 18.71 2.22
C THR A 172 4.41 18.16 3.63
N LEU A 173 5.31 18.64 4.48
CA LEU A 173 5.32 18.31 5.90
C LEU A 173 4.95 19.53 6.72
N ASN A 174 4.08 19.34 7.71
CA ASN A 174 3.99 20.22 8.85
C ASN A 174 4.48 19.43 10.07
N VAL A 175 5.56 19.92 10.68
CA VAL A 175 6.15 19.33 11.89
C VAL A 175 5.74 20.20 13.05
N MET A 176 4.94 19.64 13.94
CA MET A 176 4.41 20.29 15.14
C MET A 176 5.14 19.78 16.38
N ASP A 177 4.82 20.36 17.52
CA ASP A 177 5.29 19.83 18.79
C ASP A 177 4.75 18.40 18.99
N HIS A 178 5.64 17.42 19.09
CA HIS A 178 5.34 16.00 19.28
C HIS A 178 4.38 15.36 18.25
N SER A 179 4.22 15.94 17.06
CA SER A 179 3.35 15.43 15.99
C SER A 179 3.83 15.89 14.62
N TYR A 180 3.47 15.18 13.56
CA TYR A 180 3.66 15.70 12.21
C TYR A 180 2.62 15.15 11.24
N ILE A 181 2.28 15.95 10.24
CA ILE A 181 1.41 15.55 9.14
C ILE A 181 2.18 15.66 7.83
N VAL A 182 2.02 14.65 6.97
CA VAL A 182 2.56 14.64 5.61
C VAL A 182 1.41 14.58 4.61
N LEU A 183 1.47 15.44 3.60
CA LEU A 183 0.49 15.53 2.53
C LEU A 183 1.18 15.45 1.18
N TYR A 184 0.60 14.71 0.24
CA TYR A 184 1.14 14.56 -1.09
C TYR A 184 0.08 14.07 -2.08
N THR A 185 0.24 14.44 -3.35
CA THR A 185 -0.65 14.00 -4.43
C THR A 185 -0.38 12.54 -4.80
N ILE A 186 -1.43 11.76 -4.99
CA ILE A 186 -1.38 10.38 -5.51
C ILE A 186 -2.36 10.23 -6.68
N PRO A 187 -2.22 9.16 -7.49
CA PRO A 187 -3.17 8.87 -8.56
C PRO A 187 -4.60 8.70 -8.03
N GLY A 188 -5.56 9.03 -8.89
CA GLY A 188 -6.99 8.89 -8.66
C GLY A 188 -7.45 7.46 -8.37
N GLU A 189 -8.72 7.30 -8.03
CA GLU A 189 -9.33 5.97 -7.80
C GLU A 189 -9.32 5.08 -9.04
N SER A 190 -9.29 5.64 -10.24
CA SER A 190 -9.10 4.89 -11.50
C SER A 190 -7.63 4.67 -11.87
N GLY A 191 -6.70 5.18 -11.06
CA GLY A 191 -5.28 5.23 -11.40
C GLY A 191 -4.90 6.44 -12.26
N SER A 192 -5.78 7.41 -12.47
CA SER A 192 -5.49 8.60 -13.27
C SER A 192 -4.42 9.50 -12.64
N PHE A 193 -3.51 9.99 -13.48
CA PHE A 193 -2.46 10.95 -13.14
C PHE A 193 -2.83 12.39 -13.56
N LYS A 194 -3.98 12.58 -14.21
CA LYS A 194 -4.38 13.88 -14.76
C LYS A 194 -4.80 14.85 -13.64
N PRO A 195 -4.34 16.11 -13.66
CA PRO A 195 -4.83 17.13 -12.74
C PRO A 195 -6.35 17.21 -12.71
N GLY A 196 -6.93 17.27 -11.50
CA GLY A 196 -8.38 17.26 -11.26
C GLY A 196 -8.97 15.86 -11.07
N GLU A 197 -8.28 14.80 -11.49
CA GLU A 197 -8.68 13.41 -11.30
C GLU A 197 -7.86 12.69 -10.19
N ARG A 198 -6.90 13.38 -9.57
CA ARG A 198 -5.99 12.84 -8.55
C ARG A 198 -6.59 12.93 -7.15
N LEU A 199 -5.88 12.35 -6.18
CA LEU A 199 -6.20 12.50 -4.75
C LEU A 199 -5.07 13.23 -4.03
N LEU A 200 -5.42 14.06 -3.05
CA LEU A 200 -4.50 14.51 -2.01
C LEU A 200 -4.55 13.49 -0.86
N ASN A 201 -3.45 12.77 -0.65
CA ASN A 201 -3.30 11.86 0.48
C ASN A 201 -2.67 12.60 1.64
N PHE A 202 -3.22 12.43 2.85
CA PHE A 202 -2.61 12.91 4.08
C PHE A 202 -2.40 11.75 5.07
N VAL A 203 -1.33 11.86 5.85
CA VAL A 203 -1.06 10.98 6.99
C VAL A 203 -0.61 11.83 8.16
N TRP A 204 -1.36 11.78 9.26
CA TRP A 204 -1.09 12.56 10.47
C TRP A 204 -0.72 11.64 11.62
N TYR A 205 0.47 11.86 12.19
CA TYR A 205 1.02 11.07 13.29
C TYR A 205 0.75 11.78 14.61
N CYS A 206 0.00 11.13 15.50
CA CYS A 206 -0.40 11.68 16.79
C CYS A 206 0.03 10.73 17.91
N ASN A 207 0.82 11.20 18.85
CA ASN A 207 1.10 10.44 20.07
C ASN A 207 -0.21 10.15 20.80
N CYS A 208 -0.39 8.90 21.20
CA CYS A 208 -1.62 8.44 21.82
C CYS A 208 -1.29 7.23 22.70
N PRO A 209 -1.28 7.37 24.03
CA PRO A 209 -0.98 6.26 24.93
C PRO A 209 -1.96 5.08 24.74
N GLU A 210 -1.46 3.85 24.78
CA GLU A 210 -2.27 2.64 24.52
C GLU A 210 -3.40 2.44 25.53
N ASP A 211 -3.18 2.87 26.78
CA ASP A 211 -4.13 2.75 27.88
C ASP A 211 -5.19 3.86 27.90
N SER A 212 -5.01 4.91 27.08
CA SER A 212 -5.90 6.06 26.99
C SER A 212 -7.30 5.70 26.46
N SER A 213 -8.29 6.51 26.85
CA SER A 213 -9.64 6.42 26.31
C SER A 213 -9.69 6.75 24.82
N GLU A 214 -8.83 7.67 24.39
CA GLU A 214 -8.65 8.15 23.04
C GLU A 214 -8.23 7.01 22.12
N PHE A 215 -7.24 6.22 22.54
CA PHE A 215 -6.80 5.03 21.80
C PHE A 215 -7.92 4.02 21.64
N LYS A 216 -8.60 3.67 22.74
CA LYS A 216 -9.71 2.71 22.73
C LYS A 216 -10.86 3.16 21.84
N ASN A 217 -11.19 4.46 21.89
CA ASN A 217 -12.25 5.03 21.08
C ASN A 217 -11.88 5.06 19.61
N ALA A 218 -10.67 5.52 19.27
CA ALA A 218 -10.19 5.56 17.90
C ALA A 218 -10.13 4.16 17.29
N MET A 219 -9.67 3.17 18.05
CA MET A 219 -9.50 1.79 17.58
C MET A 219 -10.78 0.94 17.65
N THR A 220 -11.91 1.48 18.08
CA THR A 220 -13.19 0.76 18.08
C THR A 220 -14.09 1.27 16.95
N ASP A 221 -14.52 0.38 16.07
CA ASP A 221 -15.31 0.74 14.89
C ASP A 221 -16.80 1.05 15.20
N ILE A 222 -17.53 1.40 14.13
CA ILE A 222 -18.98 1.65 14.15
C ILE A 222 -19.83 0.44 14.58
N ASP A 223 -19.30 -0.78 14.49
CA ASP A 223 -19.98 -2.01 14.92
C ASP A 223 -19.61 -2.38 16.37
N GLY A 224 -18.78 -1.56 17.04
CA GLY A 224 -18.28 -1.82 18.38
C GLY A 224 -17.12 -2.80 18.44
N HIS A 225 -16.51 -3.17 17.30
CA HIS A 225 -15.36 -4.06 17.26
C HIS A 225 -14.06 -3.28 17.49
N PHE A 226 -13.26 -3.74 18.45
CA PHE A 226 -11.94 -3.18 18.73
C PHE A 226 -10.87 -3.80 17.81
N HIS A 227 -10.15 -2.94 17.09
CA HIS A 227 -9.06 -3.29 16.17
C HIS A 227 -7.71 -3.06 16.84
N ARG A 228 -6.81 -4.05 16.78
CA ARG A 228 -5.48 -3.92 17.41
C ARG A 228 -4.46 -3.13 16.56
N SER A 229 -4.67 -3.01 15.25
CA SER A 229 -3.66 -2.48 14.32
C SER A 229 -4.19 -1.42 13.36
N THR A 230 -5.27 -1.73 12.64
CA THR A 230 -5.79 -0.89 11.57
C THR A 230 -7.30 -0.94 11.60
N LEU A 231 -7.96 0.23 11.61
CA LEU A 231 -9.38 0.32 11.31
C LEU A 231 -9.59 0.21 9.80
N PRO A 232 -10.55 -0.61 9.33
CA PRO A 232 -10.90 -0.66 7.92
C PRO A 232 -11.45 0.67 7.41
N PRO A 233 -11.31 0.97 6.11
CA PRO A 233 -11.97 2.14 5.49
C PRO A 233 -13.48 2.13 5.76
N GLY A 234 -14.04 3.30 6.07
CA GLY A 234 -15.47 3.46 6.35
C GLY A 234 -15.94 2.94 7.72
N LYS A 235 -15.03 2.42 8.55
CA LYS A 235 -15.35 1.90 9.90
C LYS A 235 -15.05 2.89 11.03
N MET A 236 -14.46 4.05 10.72
CA MET A 236 -14.23 5.11 11.69
C MET A 236 -15.55 5.71 12.16
N ARG A 237 -15.74 5.83 13.48
CA ARG A 237 -16.93 6.50 14.03
C ARG A 237 -16.82 8.02 13.92
N GLU A 238 -17.93 8.66 13.54
CA GLU A 238 -18.00 10.11 13.34
C GLU A 238 -17.69 10.91 14.61
N ASP A 239 -18.20 10.47 15.76
CA ASP A 239 -18.03 11.12 17.07
C ASP A 239 -16.58 11.20 17.57
N VAL A 240 -15.68 10.43 16.96
CA VAL A 240 -14.27 10.40 17.34
C VAL A 240 -13.45 11.41 16.53
N TRP A 241 -13.76 11.63 15.25
CA TRP A 241 -12.99 12.53 14.39
C TRP A 241 -13.64 13.91 14.18
N ALA A 242 -14.95 14.04 14.41
CA ALA A 242 -15.69 15.31 14.26
C ALA A 242 -15.60 16.23 15.49
N ARG A 243 -14.58 16.05 16.34
CA ARG A 243 -14.39 16.81 17.59
C ARG A 243 -13.63 18.11 17.37
#